data_AF-A0A4Q6VKQ7-F1
#
_entry.id   AF-A0A4Q6VKQ7-F1
#
_cell.length_a   1.000
_cell.length_b   1.000
_cell.length_c   1.000
_cell.angle_alpha   90.00
_cell.angle_beta   90.00
_cell.angle_gamma   90.00
#
_symmetry.space_group_name_H-M   'P 1'
#
loop_
_entity.id
_entity.type
_entity.pdbx_description
1 polymer ?
#
loop_
_entity_poly.entity_id
_entity_poly.type
_entity_poly.pdbx_seq_one_letter_code
_entity_poly.pdbx_strand_id
1 'polypeptide(L)'
;MKNERVSLRHLDEELSTEDVPAHTFDRTEKLAPGGIVDVEIDPLPLGLTFHPGEQLRLVVRGRSLLGTMMPGNRAYTPANEGEHLIHTGGGHASYPRLPVRTTRGLRRGPA
;
A
#
# COMPACT_ATOMS: atom_id res chain seq x y z
N MET A 1 11.13 -3.34 -1.47
CA MET A 1 9.82 -2.78 -1.07
C MET A 1 9.24 -2.09 -2.29
N LYS A 2 7.98 -2.38 -2.63
CA LYS A 2 7.31 -1.79 -3.80
C LYS A 2 7.02 -0.32 -3.50
N ASN A 3 7.44 0.58 -4.39
CA ASN A 3 7.15 2.00 -4.28
C ASN A 3 6.20 2.34 -5.42
N GLU A 4 4.94 2.66 -5.09
CA GLU A 4 3.95 3.03 -6.09
C GLU A 4 4.04 4.52 -6.42
N ARG A 5 3.99 4.86 -7.71
CA ARG A 5 3.90 6.24 -8.18
C ARG A 5 2.46 6.50 -8.59
N VAL A 6 1.80 7.48 -7.98
CA VAL A 6 0.39 7.83 -8.27
C VAL A 6 0.14 8.16 -9.75
N SER A 7 1.15 8.65 -10.48
CA SER A 7 1.00 8.88 -11.92
C SER A 7 1.00 7.61 -12.76
N LEU A 8 1.27 6.44 -12.18
CA LEU A 8 1.26 5.13 -12.82
C LEU A 8 0.13 4.26 -12.27
N ARG A 9 -0.88 4.87 -11.65
CA ARG A 9 -2.03 4.21 -10.99
C ARG A 9 -2.99 3.48 -11.94
N HIS A 10 -2.73 3.45 -13.24
CA HIS A 10 -3.65 2.86 -14.19
C HIS A 10 -3.70 1.33 -14.00
N LEU A 11 -4.92 0.83 -13.79
CA LEU A 11 -5.17 -0.58 -13.57
C LEU A 11 -5.40 -1.31 -14.89
N ASP A 12 -4.99 -2.57 -14.91
CA ASP A 12 -5.39 -3.54 -15.91
C ASP A 12 -6.73 -4.13 -15.47
N GLU A 13 -7.82 -3.80 -16.16
CA GLU A 13 -9.18 -4.25 -15.79
C GLU A 13 -9.37 -5.76 -15.95
N GLU A 14 -8.58 -6.43 -16.80
CA GLU A 14 -8.69 -7.87 -17.03
C GLU A 14 -7.91 -8.67 -15.97
N LEU A 15 -6.75 -8.15 -15.55
CA LEU A 15 -5.89 -8.81 -14.57
C LEU A 15 -6.19 -8.42 -13.12
N SER A 16 -6.76 -7.24 -12.90
CA SER A 16 -7.07 -6.77 -11.55
C SER A 16 -8.21 -7.58 -10.95
N THR A 17 -8.04 -7.95 -9.69
CA THR A 17 -9.08 -8.56 -8.87
C THR A 17 -9.50 -7.61 -7.77
N GLU A 18 -10.58 -7.94 -7.06
CA GLU A 18 -11.04 -7.13 -5.91
C GLU A 18 -9.97 -7.01 -4.80
N ASP A 19 -9.12 -8.02 -4.63
CA ASP A 19 -8.11 -8.05 -3.56
C ASP A 19 -6.70 -7.69 -4.04
N VAL A 20 -6.39 -7.95 -5.31
CA VAL A 20 -5.04 -7.79 -5.87
C VAL A 20 -5.13 -6.93 -7.14
N PRO A 21 -4.70 -5.66 -7.07
CA PRO A 21 -4.71 -4.76 -8.23
C PRO A 21 -3.51 -5.05 -9.14
N ALA A 22 -3.77 -5.12 -10.45
CA ALA A 22 -2.73 -5.20 -11.47
C ALA A 22 -2.59 -3.84 -12.15
N HIS A 23 -1.38 -3.30 -12.20
CA HIS A 23 -1.11 -2.01 -12.86
C HIS A 23 -0.50 -2.26 -14.24
N THR A 24 -0.98 -1.55 -15.25
CA THR A 24 -0.49 -1.71 -16.65
C THR A 24 0.89 -1.10 -16.85
N PHE A 25 1.19 0.01 -16.16
CA PHE A 25 2.38 0.85 -16.38
C PHE A 25 2.57 1.34 -17.83
N ASP A 26 1.50 1.36 -18.63
CA ASP A 26 1.50 1.72 -20.05
C ASP A 26 1.54 3.23 -20.29
N ARG A 27 1.16 4.03 -19.27
CA ARG A 27 1.10 5.49 -19.38
C ARG A 27 1.37 6.21 -18.07
N THR A 28 1.66 7.51 -18.21
CA THR A 28 1.86 8.42 -17.08
C THR A 28 0.72 9.44 -17.00
N GLU A 29 -0.07 9.36 -15.94
CA GLU A 29 -1.21 10.24 -15.65
C GLU A 29 -0.85 11.25 -14.55
N LYS A 30 -0.26 12.39 -14.92
CA LYS A 30 0.04 13.47 -13.97
C LYS A 30 -1.25 14.07 -13.39
N LEU A 31 -1.18 14.55 -12.15
CA LEU A 31 -2.29 15.22 -11.48
C LEU A 31 -2.21 16.73 -11.76
N ALA A 32 -3.37 17.33 -12.00
CA ALA A 32 -3.51 18.79 -11.91
C ALA A 32 -3.49 19.23 -10.43
N PRO A 33 -3.12 20.49 -10.14
CA PRO A 33 -3.22 21.03 -8.78
C PRO A 33 -4.63 20.85 -8.20
N GLY A 34 -4.72 20.29 -6.98
CA GLY A 34 -5.99 19.98 -6.33
C GLY A 34 -6.76 18.78 -6.89
N GLY A 35 -6.21 18.08 -7.89
CA GLY A 35 -6.82 16.87 -8.43
C GLY A 35 -6.83 15.74 -7.39
N ILE A 36 -8.01 15.16 -7.16
CA ILE A 36 -8.21 13.99 -6.31
C ILE A 36 -8.30 12.77 -7.23
N VAL A 37 -7.53 11.73 -6.92
CA VAL A 37 -7.55 10.46 -7.67
C VAL A 37 -7.54 9.30 -6.69
N ASP A 38 -8.23 8.23 -7.06
CA ASP A 38 -8.16 6.96 -6.34
C ASP A 38 -6.90 6.19 -6.74
N VAL A 39 -6.34 5.45 -5.78
CA VAL A 39 -5.12 4.66 -5.99
C VAL A 39 -5.27 3.35 -5.25
N GLU A 40 -5.10 2.24 -5.97
CA GLU A 40 -4.97 0.91 -5.41
C GLU A 40 -3.49 0.61 -5.15
N ILE A 41 -3.13 0.22 -3.94
CA ILE A 41 -1.75 -0.11 -3.57
C ILE A 41 -1.72 -1.55 -3.12
N ASP A 42 -0.89 -2.36 -3.79
CA ASP A 42 -0.67 -3.77 -3.46
C ASP A 42 0.53 -3.93 -2.52
N PRO A 43 0.33 -4.15 -1.20
CA PRO A 43 1.41 -4.48 -0.29
C PRO A 43 1.90 -5.90 -0.57
N LEU A 44 3.18 -6.19 -0.28
CA LEU A 44 3.69 -7.54 -0.43
C LEU A 44 2.85 -8.54 0.39
N PRO A 45 2.49 -9.71 -0.19
CA PRO A 45 1.72 -10.72 0.53
C PRO A 45 2.39 -11.11 1.85
N LEU A 46 1.60 -11.07 2.92
CA LEU A 46 2.07 -11.35 4.27
C LEU A 46 1.01 -12.12 5.06
N GLY A 47 1.46 -13.07 5.88
CA GLY A 47 0.61 -13.81 6.83
C GLY A 47 0.92 -13.37 8.25
N LEU A 48 -0.08 -12.84 8.96
CA LEU A 48 0.05 -12.41 10.36
C LEU A 48 -1.06 -13.03 11.21
N THR A 49 -0.71 -13.41 12.43
CA THR A 49 -1.68 -13.74 13.50
C THR A 49 -1.62 -12.63 14.53
N PHE A 50 -2.78 -12.11 14.92
CA PHE A 50 -2.90 -11.12 15.99
C PHE A 50 -3.37 -11.79 17.28
N HIS A 51 -2.69 -11.49 18.37
CA HIS A 51 -3.03 -11.89 19.73
C HIS A 51 -3.72 -10.74 20.48
N PRO A 52 -4.42 -11.05 21.60
CA PRO A 52 -5.02 -10.01 22.43
C PRO A 52 -3.99 -8.93 22.82
N GLY A 53 -4.31 -7.66 22.53
CA GLY A 53 -3.44 -6.52 22.80
C GLY A 53 -2.56 -6.07 21.63
N GLU A 54 -2.42 -6.87 20.57
CA GLU A 54 -1.69 -6.50 19.36
C GLU A 54 -2.55 -5.66 18.40
N GLN A 55 -1.90 -4.82 17.60
CA GLN A 55 -2.57 -3.88 16.70
C GLN A 55 -1.90 -3.85 15.32
N LEU A 56 -2.72 -3.71 14.28
CA LEU A 56 -2.26 -3.39 12.93
C LEU A 56 -2.11 -1.87 12.79
N ARG A 57 -0.95 -1.43 12.28
CA ARG A 57 -0.69 -0.02 11.99
C ARG A 57 -0.35 0.16 10.51
N LEU A 58 -1.21 0.89 9.79
CA LEU A 58 -0.93 1.37 8.44
C LEU A 58 -0.14 2.69 8.51
N VAL A 59 0.95 2.77 7.75
CA VAL A 59 1.79 3.99 7.66
C VAL A 59 1.95 4.38 6.19
N VAL A 60 1.41 5.54 5.80
CA VAL A 60 1.55 6.10 4.45
C VAL A 60 2.60 7.22 4.48
N ARG A 61 3.58 7.15 3.57
CA ARG A 61 4.71 8.08 3.51
C ARG A 61 5.14 8.30 2.05
N GLY A 62 5.62 9.50 1.73
CA GLY A 62 6.23 9.81 0.43
C GLY A 62 7.66 9.29 0.23
N ARG A 63 8.16 8.42 1.12
CA ARG A 63 9.50 7.79 1.02
C ARG A 63 9.56 6.46 1.76
N SER A 64 10.51 5.61 1.38
CA SER A 64 10.76 4.32 2.05
C SER A 64 11.10 4.51 3.54
N LEU A 65 10.52 3.67 4.39
CA LEU A 65 10.82 3.61 5.83
C LEU A 65 12.14 2.89 6.13
N LEU A 66 12.53 1.93 5.29
CA LEU A 66 13.64 1.02 5.53
C LEU A 66 14.97 1.51 4.96
N GLY A 67 14.97 2.64 4.23
CA GLY A 67 16.18 3.14 3.56
C GLY A 67 16.77 2.12 2.59
N THR A 68 18.10 2.10 2.49
CA THR A 68 18.84 1.14 1.67
C THR A 68 19.08 -0.14 2.47
N MET A 69 18.64 -1.28 1.94
CA MET A 69 18.77 -2.58 2.62
C MET A 69 20.21 -3.14 2.63
N MET A 70 21.05 -2.71 1.68
CA MET A 70 22.42 -3.21 1.51
C MET A 70 23.43 -2.05 1.55
N PRO A 71 24.60 -2.24 2.19
CA PRO A 71 25.69 -1.26 2.14
C PRO A 71 26.11 -0.93 0.71
N GLY A 72 26.39 0.35 0.43
CA GLY A 72 26.86 0.81 -0.88
C GLY A 72 25.75 1.11 -1.91
N ASN A 73 24.50 0.74 -1.65
CA ASN A 73 23.39 1.11 -2.53
C ASN A 73 23.04 2.59 -2.36
N ARG A 74 22.76 3.26 -3.48
CA ARG A 74 22.21 4.62 -3.46
C ARG A 74 20.75 4.57 -3.04
N ALA A 75 20.35 5.46 -2.13
CA ALA A 75 18.96 5.64 -1.79
C ALA A 75 18.16 6.15 -3.00
N TYR A 76 16.92 5.71 -3.11
CA TYR A 76 15.98 6.27 -4.08
C TYR A 76 15.64 7.72 -3.69
N THR A 77 15.83 8.65 -4.64
CA THR A 77 15.41 10.04 -4.49
C THR A 77 14.03 10.21 -5.12
N PRO A 78 12.96 10.41 -4.33
CA PRO A 78 11.63 10.64 -4.87
C PRO A 78 11.51 12.01 -5.53
N ALA A 79 10.72 12.09 -6.59
CA ALA A 79 10.29 13.35 -7.21
C ALA A 79 8.99 13.87 -6.55
N ASN A 80 8.93 13.80 -5.22
CA ASN A 80 7.79 14.25 -4.41
C ASN A 80 8.10 15.64 -3.88
N GLU A 81 7.15 16.56 -3.99
CA GLU A 81 7.29 17.95 -3.56
C GLU A 81 6.01 18.39 -2.84
N GLY A 82 6.15 19.26 -1.84
CA GLY A 82 5.02 19.82 -1.10
C GLY A 82 4.29 18.83 -0.18
N GLU A 83 3.02 19.10 0.05
CA GLU A 83 2.15 18.32 0.93
C GLU A 83 1.38 17.25 0.17
N HIS A 84 1.28 16.06 0.75
CA HIS A 84 0.46 14.97 0.22
C HIS A 84 -0.79 14.82 1.09
N LEU A 85 -1.96 14.98 0.51
CA LEU A 85 -3.25 14.87 1.20
C LEU A 85 -3.87 13.50 0.93
N ILE A 86 -4.37 12.86 2.00
CA ILE A 86 -5.09 11.59 1.92
C ILE A 86 -6.53 11.88 2.34
N HIS A 87 -7.47 11.70 1.42
CA HIS A 87 -8.89 11.89 1.70
C HIS A 87 -9.47 10.62 2.34
N THR A 88 -10.23 10.78 3.43
CA THR A 88 -10.86 9.67 4.14
C THR A 88 -12.29 10.03 4.52
N GLY A 89 -13.18 9.03 4.54
CA GLY A 89 -14.59 9.20 4.92
C GLY A 89 -15.46 9.89 3.87
N GLY A 90 -16.76 9.96 4.14
CA GLY A 90 -17.74 10.56 3.23
C GLY A 90 -17.70 9.93 1.84
N GLY A 91 -17.60 10.77 0.80
CA GLY A 91 -17.47 10.33 -0.59
C GLY A 91 -16.08 9.83 -1.01
N HIS A 92 -15.09 9.84 -0.12
CA HIS A 92 -13.70 9.43 -0.40
C HIS A 92 -13.23 8.40 0.62
N ALA A 93 -13.75 7.18 0.53
CA ALA A 93 -13.43 6.12 1.46
C ALA A 93 -12.06 5.48 1.14
N SER A 94 -11.01 5.92 1.83
CA SER A 94 -9.72 5.21 1.86
C SER A 94 -9.70 4.17 2.98
N TYR A 95 -9.36 2.92 2.67
CA TYR A 95 -9.32 1.82 3.64
C TYR A 95 -8.30 0.74 3.24
N PRO A 96 -7.72 0.01 4.21
CA PRO A 96 -7.01 -1.25 3.90
C PRO A 96 -8.01 -2.39 3.70
N ARG A 97 -7.82 -3.17 2.64
CA ARG A 97 -8.53 -4.44 2.44
C ARG A 97 -7.67 -5.59 2.96
N LEU A 98 -8.23 -6.45 3.80
CA LEU A 98 -7.50 -7.54 4.46
C LEU A 98 -8.29 -8.86 4.39
N PRO A 99 -7.68 -9.97 3.93
CA PRO A 99 -8.33 -11.28 3.95
C PRO A 99 -8.26 -11.89 5.36
N VAL A 100 -9.13 -11.45 6.26
CA VAL A 100 -9.15 -11.91 7.65
C VAL A 100 -9.67 -13.34 7.74
N ARG A 101 -8.84 -14.24 8.27
CA ARG A 101 -9.23 -15.62 8.60
C ARG A 101 -9.39 -15.78 10.11
N THR A 102 -10.58 -16.19 10.54
CA THR A 102 -10.82 -16.53 11.95
C THR A 102 -10.44 -17.99 12.18
N THR A 103 -9.31 -18.24 12.84
CA THR A 103 -8.92 -19.60 13.25
C THR A 103 -9.55 -19.94 14.60
N ARG A 104 -10.60 -20.77 14.61
CA ARG A 104 -11.00 -21.47 15.84
C ARG A 104 -9.97 -22.59 16.10
N GLY A 105 -9.14 -22.43 17.14
CA GLY A 105 -8.51 -23.57 17.80
C GLY A 105 -7.03 -23.89 17.52
N LEU A 106 -6.17 -22.93 17.14
CA LEU A 106 -4.72 -23.16 17.27
C LEU A 106 -4.34 -23.18 18.77
N ARG A 107 -4.39 -24.37 19.38
CA ARG A 107 -3.73 -24.65 20.65
C ARG A 107 -2.22 -24.54 20.43
N ARG A 108 -1.55 -23.67 21.19
CA ARG A 108 -0.09 -23.58 21.19
C ARG A 108 0.53 -24.91 21.61
N GLY A 109 1.55 -25.36 20.87
CA GLY A 109 2.62 -26.17 21.45
C GLY A 109 3.50 -25.28 22.36
N PRO A 110 4.13 -25.83 23.41
CA PRO A 110 4.89 -25.04 24.38
C PRO A 110 6.11 -24.36 23.74
N ALA A 111 6.43 -23.18 24.26
CA ALA A 111 7.60 -22.36 23.92
C ALA A 111 8.90 -22.97 24.45
#